data_AF-A0A7S4CHR2-F1
#
_entry.id   AF-A0A7S4CHR2-F1
#
_cell.length_a   1.000
_cell.length_b   1.000
_cell.length_c   1.000
_cell.angle_alpha   90.00
_cell.angle_beta   90.00
_cell.angle_gamma   90.00
#
_symmetry.space_group_name_H-M   'P 1'
#
loop_
_entity.id
_entity.type
_entity.pdbx_description
1 polymer ?
#
loop_
_entity_poly.entity_id
_entity_poly.type
_entity_poly.pdbx_seq_one_letter_code
_entity_poly.pdbx_strand_id
1 'polypeptide(L)'
;HSFTGDAEELAMLLALDLYIGINGCSLKTEENLEVMGKVPLDRLLIETDAPWCDLRNTHASAKYLQTKVDGKKKEKFVMGQQVKSRNEPCNLIQVLEVVAGYRPDVSSLDELASIVHANTMRLFWPHQEEGKQ
;
A
#
# COMPACT_ATOMS: atom_id res chain seq x y z
N HIS A 1 3.84 -8.81 4.56
CA HIS A 1 2.39 -8.64 4.33
C HIS A 1 1.79 -7.89 5.52
N SER A 2 0.90 -6.93 5.26
CA SER A 2 0.10 -6.18 6.24
C SER A 2 0.90 -5.73 7.48
N PHE A 3 2.09 -5.17 7.27
CA PHE A 3 2.99 -4.81 8.35
C PHE A 3 2.45 -3.60 9.13
N THR A 4 2.27 -3.75 10.43
CA THR A 4 1.84 -2.69 11.35
C THR A 4 2.73 -2.61 12.59
N GLY A 5 3.92 -3.21 12.50
CA GLY A 5 4.89 -3.24 13.58
C GLY A 5 5.64 -1.92 13.75
N ASP A 6 6.53 -1.89 14.73
CA ASP A 6 7.37 -0.73 15.03
C ASP A 6 8.67 -0.69 14.20
N ALA A 7 9.51 0.32 14.48
CA ALA A 7 10.78 0.49 13.78
C ALA A 7 11.83 -0.58 14.11
N GLU A 8 11.77 -1.20 15.30
CA GLU A 8 12.67 -2.27 15.70
C GLU A 8 12.31 -3.57 14.97
N GLU A 9 11.02 -3.90 14.92
CA GLU A 9 10.49 -5.02 14.14
C GLU A 9 10.82 -4.87 12.66
N LEU A 10 10.66 -3.65 12.10
CA LEU A 10 11.06 -3.37 10.72
C LEU A 10 12.55 -3.66 10.50
N ALA A 11 13.43 -3.19 11.37
CA ALA A 11 14.86 -3.41 11.24
C ALA A 11 15.23 -4.90 11.30
N MET A 12 14.58 -5.66 12.18
CA MET A 12 14.77 -7.13 12.27
C MET A 12 14.35 -7.84 10.98
N LEU A 13 13.21 -7.47 10.40
CA LEU A 13 12.73 -8.08 9.14
C LEU A 13 13.65 -7.74 7.96
N LEU A 14 14.14 -6.50 7.89
CA LEU A 14 15.08 -6.08 6.84
C LEU A 14 16.45 -6.77 6.98
N ALA A 15 16.92 -7.03 8.20
CA ALA A 15 18.15 -7.79 8.43
C ALA A 15 18.05 -9.26 7.93
N LEU A 16 16.84 -9.78 7.80
CA LEU A 16 16.55 -11.09 7.21
C LEU A 16 16.32 -11.04 5.68
N ASP A 17 16.57 -9.89 5.05
CA ASP A 17 16.36 -9.63 3.61
C ASP A 17 14.91 -9.82 3.15
N LEU A 18 13.94 -9.56 4.04
CA LEU A 18 12.51 -9.70 3.74
C LEU A 18 11.90 -8.43 3.14
N TYR A 19 10.88 -8.61 2.32
CA TYR A 19 10.03 -7.53 1.83
C TYR A 19 8.96 -7.13 2.85
N ILE A 20 8.59 -5.86 2.85
CA ILE A 20 7.60 -5.27 3.77
C ILE A 20 6.35 -4.89 2.97
N GLY A 21 5.22 -5.50 3.34
CA GLY A 21 3.92 -5.25 2.70
C GLY A 21 3.12 -4.20 3.45
N ILE A 22 2.70 -3.15 2.76
CA ILE A 22 2.00 -1.98 3.30
C ILE A 22 0.57 -1.94 2.75
N ASN A 23 -0.41 -1.77 3.65
CA ASN A 23 -1.82 -1.56 3.28
C ASN A 23 -2.44 -0.42 4.10
N GLY A 24 -3.75 -0.22 4.03
CA GLY A 24 -4.41 0.85 4.79
C GLY A 24 -4.34 0.69 6.32
N CYS A 25 -4.09 -0.51 6.85
CA CYS A 25 -3.84 -0.72 8.28
C CYS A 25 -2.43 -0.26 8.69
N SER A 26 -1.47 -0.30 7.77
CA SER A 26 -0.09 0.19 7.92
C SER A 26 0.05 1.71 7.86
N LEU A 27 -1.05 2.47 7.76
CA LEU A 27 -1.05 3.91 7.47
C LEU A 27 -2.04 4.67 8.38
N LYS A 28 -2.46 4.07 9.49
CA LYS A 28 -3.52 4.61 10.36
C LYS A 28 -3.05 5.79 11.20
N THR A 29 -1.88 5.68 11.81
CA THR A 29 -1.30 6.68 12.73
C THR A 29 -0.09 7.38 12.11
N GLU A 30 0.33 8.51 12.68
CA GLU A 30 1.58 9.18 12.26
C GLU A 30 2.79 8.27 12.50
N GLU A 31 2.81 7.50 13.60
CA GLU A 31 3.85 6.48 13.85
C GLU A 31 3.90 5.42 12.75
N ASN A 32 2.73 4.94 12.28
CA ASN A 32 2.72 4.00 11.17
C ASN A 32 3.31 4.61 9.89
N LEU A 33 3.01 5.89 9.62
CA LEU A 33 3.59 6.60 8.48
C LEU A 33 5.11 6.78 8.63
N GLU A 34 5.60 7.10 9.82
CA GLU A 34 7.03 7.21 10.11
C GLU A 34 7.77 5.88 9.90
N VAL A 35 7.18 4.77 10.35
CA VAL A 35 7.74 3.44 10.14
C VAL A 35 7.71 3.06 8.66
N MET A 36 6.59 3.28 7.97
CA MET A 36 6.50 3.09 6.51
C MET A 36 7.54 3.93 5.76
N GLY A 37 7.78 5.16 6.22
CA GLY A 37 8.80 6.07 5.72
C GLY A 37 10.21 5.50 5.71
N LYS A 38 10.52 4.57 6.64
CA LYS A 38 11.84 3.94 6.79
C LYS A 38 12.02 2.69 5.92
N VAL A 39 10.96 2.17 5.28
CA VAL A 39 11.04 0.99 4.42
C VAL A 39 11.88 1.31 3.17
N PRO A 40 12.97 0.58 2.87
CA PRO A 40 13.71 0.78 1.63
C PRO A 40 12.82 0.55 0.40
N LEU A 41 12.95 1.41 -0.64
CA LEU A 41 12.09 1.35 -1.82
C LEU A 41 12.19 -0.01 -2.55
N ASP A 42 13.34 -0.66 -2.54
CA ASP A 42 13.61 -1.96 -3.15
C ASP A 42 13.14 -3.16 -2.28
N ARG A 43 12.60 -2.90 -1.10
CA ARG A 43 11.97 -3.89 -0.21
C ARG A 43 10.49 -3.60 0.05
N LEU A 44 9.95 -2.53 -0.52
CA LEU A 44 8.57 -2.13 -0.36
C LEU A 44 7.64 -2.92 -1.29
N LEU A 45 6.54 -3.42 -0.73
CA LEU A 45 5.37 -3.95 -1.42
C LEU A 45 4.12 -3.19 -0.94
N ILE A 46 3.09 -3.12 -1.78
CA ILE A 46 1.80 -2.55 -1.41
C ILE A 46 0.66 -3.52 -1.69
N GLU A 47 -0.39 -3.42 -0.89
CA GLU A 47 -1.58 -4.28 -0.98
C GLU A 47 -2.80 -3.59 -0.36
N THR A 48 -4.00 -4.12 -0.63
CA THR A 48 -5.23 -3.58 -0.03
C THR A 48 -5.69 -4.34 1.20
N ASP A 49 -5.38 -5.64 1.27
CA ASP A 49 -5.99 -6.60 2.18
C ASP A 49 -7.54 -6.56 2.14
N ALA A 50 -8.10 -6.26 0.96
CA ALA A 50 -9.54 -6.22 0.77
C ALA A 50 -10.19 -7.57 1.15
N PRO A 51 -11.33 -7.56 1.88
CA PRO A 51 -12.25 -6.45 2.09
C PRO A 51 -11.93 -5.52 3.27
N TRP A 52 -10.78 -5.70 3.91
CA TRP A 52 -10.34 -4.98 5.12
C TRP A 52 -9.46 -3.77 4.78
N CYS A 53 -8.95 -3.12 5.83
CA CYS A 53 -7.96 -2.05 5.75
C CYS A 53 -8.33 -0.90 4.79
N ASP A 54 -9.60 -0.49 4.78
CA ASP A 54 -10.03 0.73 4.10
C ASP A 54 -9.36 1.96 4.70
N LEU A 55 -8.89 2.87 3.85
CA LEU A 55 -8.35 4.17 4.26
C LEU A 55 -9.51 5.11 4.59
N ARG A 56 -9.49 5.71 5.79
CA ARG A 56 -10.59 6.52 6.32
C ARG A 56 -10.14 7.94 6.58
N ASN A 57 -11.09 8.87 6.55
CA ASN A 57 -10.86 10.29 6.86
C ASN A 57 -10.31 10.55 8.28
N THR A 58 -10.43 9.57 9.18
CA THR A 58 -9.91 9.64 10.55
C THR A 58 -8.46 9.15 10.67
N HIS A 59 -7.88 8.59 9.62
CA HIS A 59 -6.49 8.11 9.63
C HIS A 59 -5.52 9.25 9.29
N ALA A 60 -4.30 9.17 9.79
CA ALA A 60 -3.22 10.11 9.46
C ALA A 60 -2.94 10.19 7.96
N SER A 61 -3.15 9.08 7.24
CA SER A 61 -3.03 8.98 5.78
C SER A 61 -4.00 9.87 4.99
N ALA A 62 -5.10 10.32 5.58
CA ALA A 62 -6.18 10.99 4.85
C ALA A 62 -5.72 12.26 4.12
N LYS A 63 -4.68 12.94 4.63
CA LYS A 63 -4.10 14.16 4.04
C LYS A 63 -3.41 13.94 2.70
N TYR A 64 -3.08 12.68 2.36
CA TYR A 64 -2.39 12.34 1.10
C TYR A 64 -3.33 11.76 0.04
N LEU A 65 -4.59 11.47 0.38
CA LEU A 65 -5.54 10.87 -0.55
C LEU A 65 -5.98 11.87 -1.62
N GLN A 66 -5.89 11.45 -2.87
CA GLN A 66 -6.38 12.21 -4.03
C GLN A 66 -7.60 11.52 -4.64
N THR A 67 -7.54 10.19 -4.78
CA THR A 67 -8.65 9.39 -5.30
C THR A 67 -9.75 9.22 -4.25
N LYS A 68 -10.98 9.57 -4.63
CA LYS A 68 -12.17 9.41 -3.80
C LYS A 68 -12.90 8.12 -4.16
N VAL A 69 -13.22 7.33 -3.15
CA VAL A 69 -13.98 6.08 -3.27
C VAL A 69 -15.40 6.31 -2.76
N ASP A 70 -16.34 6.45 -3.68
CA ASP A 70 -17.76 6.65 -3.37
C ASP A 70 -18.54 5.33 -3.45
N GLY A 71 -18.73 4.70 -2.29
CA GLY A 71 -19.49 3.45 -2.17
C GLY A 71 -20.97 3.64 -1.80
N LYS A 72 -21.83 2.70 -2.23
CA LYS A 72 -23.23 2.61 -1.78
C LYS A 72 -23.33 1.85 -0.46
N LYS A 73 -24.33 2.17 0.36
CA LYS A 73 -24.65 1.36 1.55
C LYS A 73 -24.96 -0.07 1.12
N LYS A 74 -24.60 -1.08 1.93
CA LYS A 74 -24.80 -2.50 1.60
C LYS A 74 -26.26 -2.85 1.29
N GLU A 75 -27.21 -2.19 1.94
CA GLU A 75 -28.66 -2.38 1.72
C GLU A 75 -29.15 -1.77 0.39
N LYS A 76 -28.32 -0.95 -0.26
CA LYS A 76 -28.60 -0.28 -1.53
C LYS A 76 -27.52 -0.63 -2.58
N PHE A 77 -27.11 -1.89 -2.60
CA PHE A 77 -26.10 -2.38 -3.53
C PHE A 77 -26.49 -2.10 -4.99
N VAL A 78 -25.51 -1.67 -5.78
CA VAL A 78 -25.63 -1.44 -7.22
C VAL A 78 -24.46 -2.13 -7.90
N MET A 79 -24.74 -3.04 -8.84
CA MET A 79 -23.69 -3.69 -9.64
C MET A 79 -22.83 -2.63 -10.35
N GLY A 80 -21.51 -2.85 -10.34
CA GLY A 80 -20.54 -1.91 -10.91
C GLY A 80 -20.18 -0.72 -10.00
N GLN A 81 -20.72 -0.67 -8.77
CA GLN A 81 -20.34 0.31 -7.76
C GLN A 81 -19.83 -0.38 -6.49
N GLN A 82 -18.91 0.30 -5.80
CA GLN A 82 -18.33 -0.22 -4.56
C GLN A 82 -19.34 -0.19 -3.41
N VAL A 83 -19.12 -1.04 -2.41
CA VAL A 83 -19.91 -1.03 -1.16
C VAL A 83 -19.17 -0.21 -0.10
N LYS A 84 -19.87 0.75 0.52
CA LYS A 84 -19.31 1.59 1.57
C LYS A 84 -18.74 0.73 2.69
N SER A 85 -17.50 1.02 3.08
CA SER A 85 -16.74 0.30 4.13
C SER A 85 -16.42 -1.17 3.81
N ARG A 86 -16.52 -1.57 2.54
CA ARG A 86 -15.92 -2.82 2.04
C ARG A 86 -14.79 -2.42 1.09
N ASN A 87 -13.54 -2.58 1.53
CA ASN A 87 -12.40 -2.26 0.69
C ASN A 87 -12.38 -3.19 -0.53
N GLU A 88 -11.73 -2.77 -1.61
CA GLU A 88 -11.64 -3.54 -2.86
C GLU A 88 -10.23 -3.45 -3.45
N PRO A 89 -9.78 -4.44 -4.25
CA PRO A 89 -8.46 -4.41 -4.89
C PRO A 89 -8.20 -3.15 -5.73
N CYS A 90 -9.23 -2.58 -6.36
CA CYS A 90 -9.10 -1.34 -7.13
C CYS A 90 -8.70 -0.12 -6.28
N ASN A 91 -8.85 -0.18 -4.95
CA ASN A 91 -8.43 0.89 -4.05
C ASN A 91 -6.93 0.88 -3.76
N LEU A 92 -6.14 -0.01 -4.37
CA LEU A 92 -4.68 -0.03 -4.23
C LEU A 92 -4.04 1.33 -4.57
N ILE A 93 -4.65 2.08 -5.50
CA ILE A 93 -4.24 3.44 -5.85
C ILE A 93 -4.18 4.38 -4.63
N GLN A 94 -5.07 4.21 -3.65
CA GLN A 94 -5.05 5.04 -2.44
C GLN A 94 -3.86 4.71 -1.53
N VAL A 95 -3.43 3.45 -1.48
CA VAL A 95 -2.19 3.07 -0.76
C VAL A 95 -0.98 3.68 -1.46
N LEU A 96 -0.94 3.62 -2.79
CA LEU A 96 0.11 4.23 -3.61
C LEU A 96 0.20 5.75 -3.40
N GLU A 97 -0.94 6.45 -3.42
CA GLU A 97 -1.04 7.89 -3.17
C GLU A 97 -0.48 8.28 -1.79
N VAL A 98 -0.83 7.52 -0.76
CA VAL A 98 -0.36 7.81 0.61
C VAL A 98 1.15 7.61 0.72
N VAL A 99 1.68 6.51 0.16
CA VAL A 99 3.13 6.25 0.20
C VAL A 99 3.89 7.33 -0.56
N ALA A 100 3.49 7.65 -1.79
CA ALA A 100 4.14 8.69 -2.60
C ALA A 100 4.01 10.09 -1.96
N GLY A 101 2.84 10.42 -1.39
CA GLY A 101 2.63 11.70 -0.73
C GLY A 101 3.46 11.89 0.54
N TYR A 102 3.79 10.80 1.24
CA TYR A 102 4.63 10.84 2.43
C TYR A 102 6.13 10.81 2.12
N ARG A 103 6.53 10.14 1.02
CA ARG A 103 7.93 9.87 0.65
C ARG A 103 8.52 10.95 -0.27
N PRO A 104 9.43 11.82 0.21
CA PRO A 104 10.01 12.88 -0.61
C PRO A 104 11.03 12.37 -1.64
N ASP A 105 11.53 11.15 -1.48
CA ASP A 105 12.46 10.45 -2.37
C ASP A 105 11.76 9.74 -3.55
N VAL A 106 10.44 9.90 -3.67
CA VAL A 106 9.63 9.44 -4.80
C VAL A 106 9.19 10.66 -5.61
N SER A 107 9.51 10.70 -6.90
CA SER A 107 9.22 11.86 -7.76
C SER A 107 7.82 11.83 -8.38
N SER A 108 7.20 10.65 -8.50
CA SER A 108 5.86 10.49 -9.09
C SER A 108 5.17 9.18 -8.68
N LEU A 109 3.85 9.10 -8.88
CA LEU A 109 3.09 7.85 -8.68
C LEU A 109 3.54 6.75 -9.64
N ASP A 110 3.85 7.10 -10.90
CA ASP A 110 4.27 6.13 -11.92
C ASP A 110 5.63 5.50 -11.58
N GLU A 111 6.57 6.30 -11.03
CA GLU A 111 7.84 5.81 -10.53
C GLU A 111 7.62 4.81 -9.38
N LEU A 112 6.85 5.20 -8.35
CA LEU A 112 6.59 4.31 -7.23
C LEU A 112 5.86 3.04 -7.67
N ALA A 113 4.86 3.15 -8.55
CA ALA A 113 4.14 2.02 -9.12
C ALA A 113 5.11 1.06 -9.83
N SER A 114 6.05 1.60 -10.63
CA SER A 114 7.06 0.80 -11.32
C SER A 114 7.98 0.06 -10.35
N ILE A 115 8.42 0.74 -9.29
CA ILE A 115 9.28 0.16 -8.24
C ILE A 115 8.55 -0.98 -7.50
N VAL A 116 7.36 -0.72 -6.96
CA VAL A 116 6.61 -1.74 -6.19
C VAL A 116 6.18 -2.92 -7.07
N HIS A 117 5.87 -2.65 -8.34
CA HIS A 117 5.58 -3.71 -9.32
C HIS A 117 6.82 -4.57 -9.56
N ALA A 118 7.99 -3.97 -9.83
CA ALA A 118 9.24 -4.70 -10.03
C ALA A 118 9.61 -5.54 -8.80
N ASN A 119 9.47 -5.00 -7.59
CA ASN A 119 9.67 -5.76 -6.36
C ASN A 119 8.72 -6.96 -6.23
N THR A 120 7.43 -6.75 -6.55
CA THR A 120 6.40 -7.80 -6.52
C THR A 120 6.72 -8.90 -7.52
N MET A 121 7.13 -8.55 -8.74
CA MET A 121 7.51 -9.51 -9.77
C MET A 121 8.76 -10.29 -9.38
N ARG A 122 9.79 -9.62 -8.85
CA ARG A 122 11.01 -10.28 -8.38
C ARG A 122 10.74 -11.29 -7.26
N LEU A 123 9.83 -10.97 -6.33
CA LEU A 123 9.51 -11.85 -5.21
C LEU A 123 8.62 -13.03 -5.61
N PHE A 124 7.52 -12.76 -6.33
CA PHE A 124 6.48 -13.77 -6.56
C PHE A 124 6.53 -14.43 -7.94
N TRP A 125 7.19 -13.80 -8.93
CA TRP A 125 7.35 -14.30 -10.29
C TRP A 125 8.79 -14.17 -10.82
N PRO A 126 9.81 -14.67 -10.09
CA PRO A 126 11.23 -14.44 -10.41
C PRO A 126 11.64 -14.91 -11.82
N HIS A 127 10.97 -15.93 -12.36
CA HIS A 127 11.28 -16.51 -13.68
C HIS A 127 10.63 -15.76 -14.86
N GLN A 128 9.73 -14.80 -14.62
CA GLN A 128 9.12 -14.03 -15.71
C GLN A 128 9.96 -12.83 -16.15
N GLU A 129 10.92 -12.39 -15.34
CA GLU A 129 11.89 -11.37 -15.76
C GLU A 129 12.98 -11.95 -16.69
N GLU A 130 13.23 -13.27 -16.65
CA GLU A 130 14.25 -13.95 -17.48
C GLU A 130 13.84 -14.10 -18.97
N GLY A 131 12.60 -13.75 -19.33
CA GLY A 131 12.04 -13.92 -20.68
C GLY A 131 12.33 -12.78 -21.67
N LYS A 132 13.20 -11.82 -21.35
CA LYS A 132 13.74 -10.84 -22.31
C LYS A 132 15.11 -11.32 -22.83
N GLN A 133 15.09 -12.28 -23.75
CA GLN A 133 16.17 -12.57 -24.70
C GLN A 133 15.59 -12.69 -26.10
#